data_AF-J9DQI3-F1
#
_entry.id   AF-J9DQI3-F1
#
_cell.length_a   1.000
_cell.length_b   1.000
_cell.length_c   1.000
_cell.angle_alpha   90.00
_cell.angle_beta   90.00
_cell.angle_gamma   90.00
#
_symmetry.space_group_name_H-M   'P 1'
#
loop_
_entity.id
_entity.type
_entity.pdbx_description
1 polymer ?
#
loop_
_entity_poly.entity_id
_entity_poly.type
_entity_poly.pdbx_seq_one_letter_code
_entity_poly.pdbx_strand_id
1 'polypeptide(L)' 'MLGASNTGSIGDVNPDLLQEVRLYENSVERERVDNMSELYAVLNALECLEKVFSRDCISAKEYTAECSKLLVQYK' A
#
# COMPACT_ATOMS: atom_id res chain seq x y z
N MET A 1 -52.51 20.33 9.28
CA MET A 1 -51.79 20.59 8.02
C MET A 1 -50.59 19.66 7.97
N LEU A 2 -50.69 18.58 7.19
CA LEU A 2 -49.60 17.66 6.84
C LEU A 2 -48.54 18.48 6.09
N GLY A 3 -47.25 18.42 6.35
CA GLY A 3 -46.39 17.24 6.47
C GLY A 3 -45.28 17.43 5.43
N ALA A 4 -44.04 17.55 5.89
CA ALA A 4 -42.87 17.94 5.11
C ALA A 4 -42.57 17.01 3.92
N SER A 5 -41.96 17.54 2.87
CA SER A 5 -41.13 16.78 1.93
C SER A 5 -40.10 17.71 1.31
N ASN A 6 -39.00 17.92 2.03
CA ASN A 6 -37.75 18.37 1.43
C ASN A 6 -37.18 17.17 0.66
N THR A 7 -37.55 16.99 -0.60
CA THR A 7 -36.90 16.03 -1.49
C THR A 7 -35.58 16.63 -1.92
N GLY A 8 -34.54 16.46 -1.11
CA GLY A 8 -33.18 16.62 -1.60
C GLY A 8 -32.99 15.64 -2.76
N SER A 9 -32.80 16.17 -3.96
CA SER A 9 -32.60 15.36 -5.16
C SER A 9 -31.37 14.47 -4.97
N ILE A 10 -31.61 13.16 -4.79
CA ILE A 10 -30.64 12.07 -5.00
C ILE A 10 -30.44 11.92 -6.52
N GLY A 11 -30.24 13.03 -7.21
CA GLY A 11 -30.45 13.15 -8.66
C GLY A 11 -29.18 13.25 -9.49
N ASP A 12 -28.00 13.26 -8.87
CA ASP A 12 -26.73 13.40 -9.60
C ASP A 12 -25.55 12.75 -8.86
N VAL A 13 -25.79 11.61 -8.22
CA VAL A 13 -24.67 10.80 -7.70
C VAL A 13 -24.09 10.03 -8.88
N ASN A 14 -22.82 10.28 -9.20
CA ASN A 14 -22.12 9.56 -10.25
C ASN A 14 -22.24 8.04 -10.00
N PRO A 15 -22.88 7.27 -10.91
CA PRO A 15 -23.11 5.83 -10.72
C PRO A 15 -21.81 5.05 -10.55
N ASP A 16 -20.68 5.53 -11.09
CA ASP A 16 -19.37 4.90 -10.94
C ASP A 16 -18.88 4.89 -9.48
N LEU A 17 -19.34 5.85 -8.65
CA LEU A 17 -19.01 5.91 -7.22
C LEU A 17 -19.84 4.95 -6.36
N LEU A 18 -20.90 4.37 -6.94
CA LEU A 18 -21.77 3.39 -6.26
C LEU A 18 -21.29 1.95 -6.47
N GLN A 19 -20.26 1.75 -7.30
CA GLN A 19 -19.67 0.45 -7.58
C GLN A 19 -18.40 0.22 -6.75
N GLU A 20 -18.24 -1.00 -6.24
CA GLU A 20 -16.99 -1.42 -5.59
C GLU A 20 -15.87 -1.58 -6.63
N VAL A 21 -14.78 -0.83 -6.44
CA VAL A 21 -13.60 -0.88 -7.31
C VAL A 21 -12.71 -2.05 -6.91
N ARG A 22 -12.32 -2.86 -7.89
CA ARG A 22 -11.41 -3.99 -7.69
C ARG A 22 -9.96 -3.56 -7.93
N LEU A 23 -9.05 -4.19 -7.20
CA LEU A 23 -7.60 -3.92 -7.35
C LEU A 23 -7.02 -4.48 -8.65
N TYR A 24 -7.62 -5.54 -9.18
CA TYR A 24 -7.23 -6.20 -10.42
C TYR A 24 -8.46 -6.84 -11.08
N GLU A 25 -8.48 -6.91 -12.41
CA GLU A 25 -9.56 -7.52 -13.18
C GLU A 25 -9.22 -8.95 -13.64
N ASN A 26 -7.93 -9.32 -13.62
CA ASN A 26 -7.46 -10.64 -14.05
C ASN A 26 -6.22 -11.12 -13.27
N SER A 27 -5.85 -12.38 -13.47
CA SER A 27 -4.74 -13.02 -12.75
C SER A 27 -3.37 -12.41 -13.08
N VAL A 28 -3.18 -11.90 -14.30
CA VAL A 28 -1.92 -11.30 -14.74
C VAL A 28 -1.71 -9.94 -14.06
N GLU A 29 -2.76 -9.12 -13.98
CA GLU A 29 -2.73 -7.86 -13.24
C GLU A 29 -2.48 -8.09 -11.75
N ARG A 30 -3.15 -9.09 -11.17
CA ARG A 30 -2.93 -9.49 -9.78
C ARG A 30 -1.46 -9.84 -9.53
N GLU A 31 -0.87 -10.71 -10.35
CA GLU A 31 0.54 -11.10 -10.24
C GLU A 31 1.47 -9.88 -10.40
N ARG A 32 1.17 -8.97 -11.33
CA ARG A 32 1.93 -7.73 -11.49
C ARG A 32 1.88 -6.85 -10.24
N VAL A 33 0.70 -6.67 -9.65
CA VAL A 33 0.52 -5.88 -8.42
C VAL A 33 1.19 -6.55 -7.23
N ASP A 34 1.07 -7.87 -7.09
CA ASP A 34 1.73 -8.64 -6.05
C ASP A 34 3.27 -8.49 -6.15
N ASN A 35 3.85 -8.63 -7.35
CA ASN A 35 5.28 -8.45 -7.57
C ASN A 35 5.76 -7.02 -7.23
N MET A 36 4.98 -6.00 -7.60
CA MET A 36 5.29 -4.61 -7.23
C MET A 36 5.17 -4.38 -5.72
N SER A 37 4.20 -5.02 -5.06
CA SER A 37 3.99 -4.89 -3.62
C SER A 37 5.16 -5.50 -2.83
N GLU A 38 5.69 -6.64 -3.28
CA GLU A 38 6.84 -7.29 -2.66
C GLU A 38 8.10 -6.42 -2.79
N LEU A 39 8.34 -5.89 -3.99
CA LEU A 39 9.43 -4.95 -4.21
C LEU A 39 9.31 -3.72 -3.30
N TYR A 40 8.11 -3.14 -3.20
CA TYR A 40 7.87 -2.00 -2.32
C TYR A 40 8.13 -2.33 -0.85
N ALA A 41 7.73 -3.52 -0.39
CA ALA A 41 7.95 -3.97 0.98
C ALA A 41 9.45 -4.06 1.31
N VAL A 42 10.27 -4.63 0.42
CA VAL A 42 11.73 -4.72 0.59
C VAL A 42 12.37 -3.33 0.62
N LEU A 43 11.96 -2.43 -0.28
CA LEU A 43 12.47 -1.04 -0.30
C LEU A 43 12.12 -0.29 0.97
N ASN A 44 10.88 -0.40 1.44
CA ASN A 44 10.44 0.25 2.67
C ASN A 44 11.17 -0.31 3.90
N ALA A 45 11.44 -1.62 3.93
CA ALA A 45 12.22 -2.25 4.98
C ALA A 45 13.68 -1.74 5.00
N LEU A 46 14.31 -1.57 3.84
CA LEU A 46 15.65 -0.98 3.72
C LEU A 46 15.67 0.47 4.22
N GLU A 47 14.67 1.28 3.84
CA GLU A 47 14.57 2.67 4.31
C GLU A 47 14.39 2.74 5.85
N CYS A 48 13.54 1.88 6.42
CA CYS A 48 13.37 1.77 7.86
C CYS A 48 14.67 1.35 8.56
N LEU A 49 15.39 0.37 8.00
CA LEU A 49 16.68 -0.08 8.54
C LEU A 49 17.69 1.07 8.58
N GLU A 50 17.78 1.86 7.51
CA GLU A 50 18.69 3.02 7.47
C GLU A 50 18.32 4.12 8.46
N LYS A 51 17.03 4.40 8.63
CA LYS A 51 16.56 5.38 9.62
C LYS A 51 16.92 4.97 11.05
N VAL A 52 16.84 3.68 11.36
CA VAL A 52 17.17 3.15 12.68
C VAL A 52 18.69 3.14 12.90
N PHE A 53 19.47 2.76 11.87
CA PHE A 53 20.93 2.82 11.94
C PHE A 53 21.45 4.26 12.11
N SER A 54 20.91 5.22 11.36
CA SER A 54 21.26 6.64 11.46
C SER A 54 20.96 7.27 12.83
N ARG A 55 20.13 6.61 13.66
CA ARG A 55 19.78 7.03 15.02
C ARG A 55 20.56 6.25 16.09
N ASP A 56 21.61 5.52 15.69
CA ASP A 56 22.42 4.66 16.54
C ASP A 56 21.60 3.63 17.35
N CYS A 57 20.42 3.25 16.84
CA CYS A 57 19.50 2.33 17.53
C CYS A 57 19.85 0.85 17.30
N ILE A 58 20.75 0.56 16.36
CA ILE A 58 21.26 -0.79 16.06
C ILE A 58 22.77 -0.73 15.80
N SER A 59 23.47 -1.83 16.07
CA SER A 59 24.91 -1.91 15.81
C SER A 59 25.22 -2.10 14.32
N ALA A 60 26.43 -1.72 13.90
CA ALA A 60 26.90 -1.94 12.52
C ALA A 60 26.90 -3.42 12.10
N LYS A 61 27.09 -4.34 13.05
CA LYS A 61 27.04 -5.79 12.80
C LYS A 61 25.61 -6.25 12.49
N GLU A 62 24.64 -5.80 13.25
CA GLU A 62 23.22 -6.11 13.04
C GLU A 62 22.70 -5.49 11.75
N TYR A 63 23.05 -4.23 11.50
CA TYR A 63 22.74 -3.55 10.23
C TYR A 63 23.25 -4.34 9.03
N THR A 64 24.52 -4.77 9.05
CA THR A 64 25.13 -5.49 7.93
C THR A 64 24.44 -6.83 7.67
N ALA A 65 24.07 -7.55 8.74
CA ALA A 65 23.37 -8.83 8.63
C ALA A 65 21.97 -8.66 8.01
N GLU A 66 21.17 -7.71 8.51
CA GLU A 66 19.81 -7.47 8.01
C GLU A 66 19.82 -6.84 6.61
N CYS A 67 20.73 -5.91 6.33
CA CYS A 67 20.89 -5.31 4.99
C CYS A 67 21.24 -6.38 3.96
N SER A 68 22.17 -7.29 4.29
CA SER A 68 22.52 -8.41 3.40
C SER A 68 21.32 -9.32 3.11
N LYS A 69 20.48 -9.60 4.10
CA LYS A 69 19.27 -10.41 3.95
C LYS A 69 18.25 -9.73 3.03
N LEU A 70 17.98 -8.44 3.23
CA LEU A 70 17.05 -7.67 2.38
C LEU A 70 17.56 -7.55 0.93
N LEU A 71 18.87 -7.38 0.73
CA LEU A 71 19.47 -7.34 -0.61
C LEU A 71 19.43 -8.68 -1.34
N VAL A 72 19.41 -9.80 -0.61
CA VAL A 72 19.18 -11.13 -1.21
C VAL A 72 17.72 -11.28 -1.63
N GLN A 73 16.76 -10.74 -0.88
CA GLN A 73 15.33 -10.79 -1.23
C GLN A 73 14.99 -9.88 -2.41
N TYR A 74 15.72 -8.79 -2.60
CA TYR A 74 15.55 -7.89 -3.74
C TYR A 74 15.98 -8.52 -5.09
N LYS A 75 16.94 -9.46 -5.06
CA LYS A 75 17.45 -10.13 -6.26
C LYS A 75 16.46 -11.13 -6.82
#